data_AF-A0A1C3W0K3-F1
#
_entry.id   AF-A0A1C3W0K3-F1
#
_cell.length_a   1.000
_cell.length_b   1.000
_cell.length_c   1.000
_cell.angle_alpha   90.00
_cell.angle_beta   90.00
_cell.angle_gamma   90.00
#
_symmetry.space_group_name_H-M   'P 1'
#
loop_
_entity.id
_entity.type
_entity.pdbx_description
1 polymer ?
#
loop_
_entity_poly.entity_id
_entity_poly.type
_entity_poly.pdbx_seq_one_letter_code
_entity_poly.pdbx_strand_id
1 'polypeptide(L)'
;MSAAEDPRLYLDADGLMLPIEPGDLALRDKYEALIREDYARCHPGDTLEWLKHRARFSKQDQGLLYDWMAVAARKARQMGWVS
;
A
#
# COMPACT_ATOMS: atom_id res chain seq x y z
N MET A 1 22.04 -14.28 -12.85
CA MET A 1 21.73 -12.87 -12.53
C MET A 1 20.51 -12.90 -11.62
N SER A 2 20.70 -12.76 -10.31
CA SER A 2 19.57 -12.77 -9.37
C SER A 2 18.96 -11.37 -9.36
N ALA A 3 17.90 -11.16 -10.13
CA ALA A 3 17.03 -10.02 -9.89
C ALA A 3 16.41 -10.28 -8.51
N ALA A 4 16.79 -9.49 -7.52
CA ALA A 4 16.05 -9.48 -6.25
C ALA A 4 14.58 -9.30 -6.62
N GLU A 5 13.75 -10.29 -6.29
CA GLU A 5 12.33 -10.27 -6.61
C GLU A 5 11.74 -8.96 -6.10
N ASP A 6 11.07 -8.22 -6.98
CA ASP A 6 10.48 -6.95 -6.63
C ASP A 6 9.44 -7.17 -5.53
N PRO A 7 9.65 -6.66 -4.30
CA PRO A 7 8.80 -6.95 -3.16
C PRO A 7 7.49 -6.13 -3.20
N ARG A 8 7.22 -5.39 -4.28
CA ARG A 8 5.97 -4.65 -4.45
C ARG A 8 4.80 -5.60 -4.67
N LEU A 9 3.68 -5.25 -4.04
CA LEU A 9 2.39 -5.79 -4.43
C LEU A 9 1.86 -5.02 -5.64
N TYR A 10 1.13 -5.74 -6.49
CA TYR A 10 0.56 -5.21 -7.71
C TYR A 10 -0.95 -5.43 -7.71
N LEU A 11 -1.66 -4.44 -8.24
CA LEU A 11 -3.07 -4.50 -8.57
C LEU A 11 -3.21 -4.88 -10.04
N ASP A 12 -3.98 -5.91 -10.33
CA ASP A 12 -4.43 -6.22 -11.70
C ASP A 12 -5.66 -5.36 -12.02
N ALA A 13 -5.46 -4.30 -12.78
CA ALA A 13 -6.50 -3.40 -13.27
C ALA A 13 -6.68 -3.57 -14.78
N ASP A 14 -7.65 -4.39 -15.18
CA ASP A 14 -7.97 -4.69 -16.59
C ASP A 14 -6.75 -5.14 -17.42
N GLY A 15 -5.89 -5.99 -16.83
CA GLY A 15 -4.67 -6.49 -17.47
C GLY A 15 -3.46 -5.56 -17.35
N LEU A 16 -3.59 -4.42 -16.66
CA LEU A 16 -2.47 -3.57 -16.28
C LEU A 16 -2.05 -3.87 -14.84
N MET A 17 -0.78 -4.26 -14.66
CA MET A 17 -0.18 -4.51 -13.35
C MET A 17 0.32 -3.20 -12.75
N LEU A 18 -0.51 -2.55 -11.94
CA LEU A 18 -0.18 -1.29 -11.30
C LEU A 18 0.52 -1.53 -9.95
N PRO A 19 1.64 -0.86 -9.66
CA PRO A 19 2.27 -0.97 -8.36
C PRO A 19 1.36 -0.37 -7.28
N ILE A 20 1.08 -1.14 -6.23
CA ILE A 20 0.27 -0.69 -5.09
C ILE A 20 1.10 0.22 -4.17
N GLU A 21 2.36 -0.14 -3.97
CA GLU A 21 3.24 0.50 -3.00
C GLU A 21 4.44 1.16 -3.70
N PRO A 22 5.05 2.20 -3.09
CA PRO A 22 6.31 2.74 -3.57
C PRO A 22 7.41 1.68 -3.69
N GLY A 23 8.25 1.83 -4.72
CA GLY A 23 9.46 1.00 -4.88
C GLY A 23 10.52 1.30 -3.83
N ASP A 24 10.56 2.53 -3.31
CA ASP A 24 11.37 2.92 -2.17
C ASP A 24 10.77 2.37 -0.87
N LEU A 25 11.51 1.50 -0.19
CA LEU A 25 11.08 0.85 1.05
C LEU A 25 10.91 1.84 2.21
N ALA A 26 11.77 2.86 2.32
CA ALA A 26 11.65 3.87 3.37
C ALA A 26 10.44 4.78 3.14
N LEU A 27 10.11 5.08 1.87
CA LEU A 27 8.89 5.79 1.54
C LEU A 27 7.65 4.93 1.79
N ARG A 28 7.72 3.62 1.50
CA ARG A 28 6.66 2.65 1.81
C ARG A 28 6.38 2.60 3.30
N ASP A 29 7.40 2.46 4.14
CA ASP A 29 7.25 2.43 5.60
C ASP A 29 6.62 3.73 6.13
N LYS A 30 7.02 4.89 5.60
CA LYS A 30 6.40 6.18 5.93
C LYS A 30 4.93 6.23 5.52
N TYR A 31 4.59 5.72 4.34
CA TYR A 31 3.21 5.68 3.87
C TYR A 31 2.36 4.78 4.77
N GLU A 32 2.85 3.59 5.11
CA GLU A 32 2.17 2.68 6.04
C GLU A 32 1.92 3.34 7.41
N ALA A 33 2.91 4.05 7.96
CA ALA A 33 2.77 4.78 9.21
C ALA A 33 1.66 5.87 9.14
N LEU A 34 1.52 6.55 7.99
CA LEU A 34 0.50 7.60 7.81
C LEU A 34 -0.94 7.07 7.80
N ILE A 35 -1.14 5.78 7.51
CA ILE A 35 -2.49 5.20 7.35
C ILE A 35 -2.84 4.14 8.40
N ARG A 36 -1.86 3.60 9.14
CA ARG A 36 -2.07 2.49 10.08
C ARG A 36 -3.19 2.76 11.09
N GLU A 37 -3.18 3.93 11.73
CA GLU A 37 -4.19 4.29 12.73
C GLU A 37 -5.58 4.52 12.13
N ASP A 38 -5.65 5.13 10.95
CA ASP A 38 -6.91 5.38 10.25
C ASP A 38 -7.51 4.07 9.73
N TYR A 39 -6.67 3.17 9.20
CA TYR A 39 -7.09 1.84 8.79
C TYR A 39 -7.74 1.09 9.95
N ALA A 40 -7.05 1.01 11.10
CA ALA A 40 -7.54 0.30 12.28
C ALA A 40 -8.85 0.89 12.83
N ARG A 41 -9.03 2.22 12.73
CA ARG A 41 -10.28 2.89 13.12
C ARG A 41 -11.45 2.53 12.20
N CYS A 42 -11.20 2.40 10.89
CA CYS A 42 -12.21 2.03 9.90
C CYS A 42 -12.47 0.52 9.84
N HIS A 43 -11.52 -0.31 10.29
CA HIS A 43 -11.60 -1.78 10.25
C HIS A 43 -11.33 -2.37 11.64
N PRO A 44 -12.27 -2.25 12.60
CA PRO A 44 -12.08 -2.80 13.94
C PRO A 44 -11.81 -4.30 13.91
N GLY A 45 -10.70 -4.73 14.51
CA GLY A 45 -10.27 -6.14 14.53
C GLY A 45 -9.40 -6.57 13.34
N ASP A 46 -9.08 -5.66 12.42
CA ASP A 46 -8.14 -5.90 11.32
C ASP A 46 -6.89 -5.01 11.44
N THR A 47 -5.81 -5.38 10.74
CA THR A 47 -4.55 -4.62 10.69
C THR A 47 -4.09 -4.38 9.26
N LEU A 48 -3.32 -3.31 9.05
CA LEU A 48 -2.76 -2.99 7.73
C LEU A 48 -1.81 -4.12 7.26
N GLU A 49 -1.08 -4.71 8.21
CA GLU A 49 -0.18 -5.83 8.02
C GLU A 49 -0.94 -7.08 7.54
N TRP A 50 -2.12 -7.33 8.11
CA TRP A 50 -2.97 -8.43 7.66
C TRP A 50 -3.60 -8.15 6.30
N LEU A 51 -4.04 -6.91 6.04
CA LEU A 51 -4.47 -6.49 4.70
C LEU A 51 -3.38 -6.75 3.65
N LYS A 52 -2.13 -6.34 3.91
CA LYS A 52 -0.98 -6.61 3.01
C LYS A 52 -0.78 -8.09 2.77
N HIS A 53 -0.97 -8.93 3.79
CA HIS A 53 -0.90 -10.37 3.63
C HIS A 53 -2.01 -10.89 2.70
N ARG A 54 -3.26 -10.47 2.91
CA ARG A 54 -4.42 -10.89 2.08
C ARG A 54 -4.34 -10.36 0.63
N ALA A 55 -3.80 -9.16 0.42
CA ALA A 55 -3.62 -8.55 -0.89
C ALA A 55 -2.69 -9.35 -1.83
N ARG A 56 -1.92 -10.31 -1.30
CA ARG A 56 -1.15 -11.26 -2.14
C ARG A 56 -2.05 -12.22 -2.92
N PHE A 57 -3.28 -12.44 -2.47
CA PHE A 57 -4.16 -13.50 -2.98
C PHE A 57 -5.53 -12.98 -3.44
N SER A 58 -5.89 -11.76 -3.08
CA SER A 58 -7.25 -11.22 -3.27
C SER A 58 -7.21 -9.91 -4.05
N LYS A 59 -7.81 -9.89 -5.25
CA LYS A 59 -7.97 -8.66 -6.05
C LYS A 59 -8.73 -7.57 -5.29
N GLN A 60 -9.67 -7.98 -4.45
CA GLN A 60 -10.41 -7.04 -3.59
C GLN A 60 -9.50 -6.39 -2.56
N ASP A 61 -8.66 -7.17 -1.87
CA ASP A 61 -7.69 -6.63 -0.90
C ASP A 61 -6.56 -5.85 -1.59
N GLN A 62 -6.20 -6.18 -2.84
CA GLN A 62 -5.29 -5.38 -3.67
C GLN A 62 -5.87 -3.99 -3.93
N GLY A 63 -7.13 -3.91 -4.35
CA GLY A 63 -7.81 -2.64 -4.58
C GLY A 63 -7.90 -1.81 -3.29
N LEU A 64 -8.27 -2.44 -2.18
CA LEU A 64 -8.33 -1.77 -0.88
C LEU A 64 -6.95 -1.24 -0.45
N LEU A 65 -5.90 -2.04 -0.59
CA LEU A 65 -4.54 -1.59 -0.26
C LEU A 65 -4.07 -0.45 -1.19
N TYR A 66 -4.41 -0.52 -2.48
CA TYR A 66 -4.14 0.55 -3.45
C TYR A 66 -4.76 1.88 -3.04
N ASP A 67 -6.04 1.86 -2.66
CA ASP A 67 -6.75 3.06 -2.22
C ASP A 67 -6.14 3.65 -0.93
N TRP A 68 -5.75 2.79 0.01
CA TRP A 68 -5.07 3.25 1.23
C TRP A 68 -3.69 3.85 0.94
N MET A 69 -2.92 3.28 0.00
CA MET A 69 -1.65 3.88 -0.43
C MET A 69 -1.84 5.23 -1.13
N ALA A 70 -2.94 5.42 -1.87
CA ALA A 70 -3.31 6.71 -2.42
C ALA A 70 -3.64 7.75 -1.32
N VAL A 71 -4.31 7.33 -0.23
CA VAL A 71 -4.54 8.18 0.95
C VAL A 71 -3.21 8.58 1.61
N ALA A 72 -2.29 7.63 1.78
CA ALA A 72 -0.95 7.89 2.32
C ALA A 72 -0.20 8.93 1.48
N ALA A 73 -0.18 8.77 0.15
CA ALA A 73 0.44 9.71 -0.77
C ALA A 73 -0.16 11.12 -0.66
N ARG A 74 -1.49 11.23 -0.53
CA ARG A 74 -2.17 12.52 -0.32
C ARG A 74 -1.73 13.18 0.98
N LYS A 75 -1.66 12.43 2.08
CA LYS A 75 -1.18 12.94 3.37
C LYS A 75 0.27 13.39 3.31
N ALA A 76 1.14 12.60 2.67
CA ALA A 76 2.55 12.93 2.51
C ALA A 76 2.77 14.25 1.74
N ARG A 77 1.97 14.48 0.68
CA ARG A 77 1.97 15.77 -0.05
C ARG A 77 1.51 16.93 0.83
N GLN A 78 0.48 16.75 1.64
CA GLN A 78 0.00 17.77 2.58
C GLN A 78 1.04 18.12 3.66
N MET A 79 1.89 17.17 4.03
CA MET A 79 2.99 17.37 4.98
C MET A 79 4.28 17.90 4.33
N GLY A 80 4.31 18.08 3.01
CA GLY A 80 5.50 18.53 2.28
C GLY A 80 6.62 17.48 2.18
N TRP A 81 6.32 16.19 2.37
CA TRP A 81 7.32 15.12 2.31
C TRP A 81 7.65 14.67 0.88
N VAL A 82 6.75 14.95 -0.05
CA VAL A 82 6.87 14.58 -1.45
C VAL A 82 6.55 15.82 -2.27
N SER A 83 7.57 16.31 -2.98
CA SER A 83 7.51 17.48 -3.88
C SER A 83 6.95 17.12 -5.24
#